data_AF-A0A4Q3JGI4-F1
#
_entry.id   AF-A0A4Q3JGI4-F1
#
_cell.length_a   1.000
_cell.length_b   1.000
_cell.length_c   1.000
_cell.angle_alpha   90.00
_cell.angle_beta   90.00
_cell.angle_gamma   90.00
#
_symmetry.space_group_name_H-M   'P 1'
#
loop_
_entity.id
_entity.type
_entity.pdbx_description
1 polymer ?
#
loop_
_entity_poly.entity_id
_entity_poly.type
_entity_poly.pdbx_seq_one_letter_code
_entity_poly.pdbx_strand_id
1 'polypeptide(L)'
;EAVIDALSRLSLQIQMCRVIANQSPDLAARAANERDEILDALRRRDADRASELMDAHIADVQQAVMAHLKQQTPANDLTQAGGPARRRRP
;
A
#
# COMPACT_ATOMS: atom_id res chain seq x y z
N GLU A 1 14.56 -11.17 20.50
CA GLU A 1 14.32 -9.84 19.89
C GLU A 1 14.14 -9.84 18.36
N ALA A 2 13.82 -10.97 17.71
CA ALA A 2 13.64 -11.00 16.24
C ALA A 2 12.40 -10.23 15.74
N VAL A 3 11.32 -10.21 16.51
CA VAL A 3 10.07 -9.53 16.14
C VAL A 3 10.23 -8.01 16.12
N ILE A 4 10.93 -7.44 17.11
CA ILE A 4 11.15 -6.00 17.20
C ILE A 4 11.99 -5.51 16.02
N ASP A 5 13.04 -6.25 15.65
CA ASP A 5 13.87 -5.92 14.49
C ASP A 5 13.08 -6.04 13.18
N ALA A 6 12.26 -7.08 13.04
CA ALA A 6 11.37 -7.24 11.89
C ALA A 6 10.37 -6.07 11.75
N LEU A 7 9.74 -5.65 12.86
CA LEU A 7 8.82 -4.51 12.88
C LEU A 7 9.55 -3.19 12.57
N SER A 8 10.79 -3.04 13.03
CA SER A 8 11.61 -1.84 12.77
C SER A 8 11.95 -1.72 11.28
N ARG A 9 12.31 -2.83 10.63
CA ARG A 9 12.55 -2.89 9.17
C ARG A 9 11.28 -2.62 8.37
N LEU A 10 10.13 -3.05 8.87
CA LEU A 10 8.83 -2.88 8.22
C LEU A 10 8.23 -1.47 8.43
N SER A 11 8.66 -0.74 9.46
CA SER A 11 8.11 0.57 9.86
C SER A 11 8.06 1.58 8.72
N LEU A 12 9.15 1.71 7.96
CA LEU A 12 9.21 2.63 6.83
C LEU A 12 8.21 2.24 5.72
N GLN A 13 8.14 0.95 5.39
CA GLN A 13 7.23 0.45 4.36
C GLN A 13 5.76 0.67 4.76
N ILE A 14 5.42 0.43 6.03
CA ILE A 14 4.09 0.72 6.58
C ILE A 14 3.76 2.22 6.45
N GLN A 15 4.71 3.10 6.80
CA GLN A 15 4.49 4.54 6.69
C GLN A 15 4.27 4.98 5.24
N MET A 16 5.05 4.46 4.29
CA MET A 16 4.87 4.73 2.87
C MET A 16 3.48 4.28 2.38
N CYS A 17 3.07 3.06 2.71
CA CYS A 17 1.73 2.55 2.36
C CYS A 17 0.62 3.45 2.92
N ARG A 18 0.74 3.91 4.16
CA ARG A 18 -0.24 4.82 4.79
C ARG A 18 -0.30 6.18 4.10
N VAL A 19 0.85 6.75 3.73
CA VAL A 19 0.89 8.02 3.00
C VAL A 19 0.20 7.88 1.65
N ILE A 20 0.54 6.84 0.89
CA ILE A 20 -0.07 6.56 -0.42
C ILE A 20 -1.58 6.35 -0.30
N ALA A 21 -2.02 5.51 0.63
CA ALA A 21 -3.44 5.25 0.87
C ALA A 21 -4.20 6.55 1.21
N ASN A 22 -3.63 7.40 2.06
CA ASN A 22 -4.28 8.65 2.49
C ASN A 22 -4.26 9.76 1.42
N GLN A 23 -3.61 9.59 0.27
CA GLN A 23 -3.72 10.54 -0.84
C GLN A 23 -5.07 10.49 -1.54
N SER A 24 -5.82 9.38 -1.39
CA SER A 24 -7.19 9.27 -1.88
C SER A 24 -8.17 9.79 -0.82
N PRO A 25 -8.91 10.89 -1.08
CA PRO A 25 -9.90 11.42 -0.13
C PRO A 25 -10.99 10.40 0.20
N ASP A 26 -11.45 9.64 -0.80
CA ASP A 26 -12.48 8.61 -0.63
C ASP A 26 -12.01 7.47 0.26
N LEU A 27 -10.77 7.00 0.05
CA LEU A 27 -10.20 5.95 0.90
C LEU A 27 -9.97 6.45 2.32
N ALA A 28 -9.47 7.69 2.48
CA ALA A 28 -9.25 8.27 3.80
C ALA A 28 -10.56 8.39 4.59
N ALA A 29 -11.66 8.78 3.93
CA ALA A 29 -12.99 8.85 4.54
C ALA A 29 -13.52 7.46 4.93
N ARG A 30 -13.44 6.46 4.04
CA ARG A 30 -13.85 5.09 4.36
C ARG A 30 -13.03 4.48 5.51
N ALA A 31 -11.71 4.64 5.46
CA ALA A 31 -10.80 4.18 6.49
C ALA A 31 -11.03 4.85 7.87
N ALA A 32 -11.62 6.04 7.91
CA ALA A 32 -12.03 6.65 9.18
C ALA A 32 -13.21 5.88 9.80
N ASN A 33 -14.25 5.60 9.01
CA ASN A 33 -15.42 4.84 9.44
C ASN A 33 -15.06 3.40 9.85
N GLU A 34 -14.25 2.71 9.04
CA GLU A 34 -13.78 1.34 9.33
C GLU A 34 -13.05 1.26 10.68
N ARG A 35 -12.24 2.28 11.01
CA ARG A 35 -11.52 2.33 12.30
C ARG A 35 -12.46 2.49 13.47
N ASP A 36 -13.52 3.29 13.32
CA ASP A 36 -14.53 3.42 14.37
C ASP A 36 -15.24 2.09 14.61
N GLU A 37 -15.58 1.35 13.55
CA GLU A 37 -16.17 0.01 13.66
C GLU A 37 -15.23 -0.99 14.35
N ILE A 38 -13.94 -0.98 14.00
CA ILE A 38 -12.92 -1.83 14.65
C ILE A 38 -12.81 -1.49 16.14
N LEU A 39 -12.72 -0.20 16.48
CA LEU A 39 -12.61 0.24 17.88
C LEU A 39 -13.86 -0.13 18.67
N ASP A 40 -15.03 -0.05 18.06
CA ASP A 40 -16.29 -0.46 18.69
C ASP A 40 -16.36 -1.97 18.94
N ALA A 41 -15.91 -2.80 18.00
CA ALA A 41 -15.79 -4.25 18.20
C ALA A 41 -14.84 -4.57 19.37
N LEU A 42 -13.67 -3.92 19.40
CA LEU A 42 -12.70 -4.06 20.49
C LEU A 42 -13.27 -3.62 21.86
N ARG A 43 -14.02 -2.51 21.91
CA ARG A 43 -14.70 -2.04 23.14
C ARG A 43 -15.72 -3.06 23.65
N ARG A 44 -16.42 -3.74 22.75
CA ARG A 44 -17.36 -4.83 23.07
C ARG A 44 -16.65 -6.15 23.39
N ARG A 45 -15.32 -6.21 23.31
CA ARG A 45 -14.49 -7.41 23.46
C ARG A 45 -14.84 -8.50 22.43
N ASP A 46 -15.36 -8.09 21.28
CA ASP A 46 -15.65 -8.96 20.16
C ASP A 46 -14.41 -9.07 19.28
N ALA A 47 -13.50 -9.98 19.67
CA ALA A 47 -12.22 -10.16 19.01
C ALA A 47 -12.37 -10.71 17.58
N ASP A 48 -13.34 -11.59 17.36
CA ASP A 48 -13.59 -12.19 16.06
C ASP A 48 -14.05 -11.11 15.08
N ARG A 49 -15.03 -10.29 15.49
CA ARG A 49 -15.49 -9.18 14.65
C ARG A 49 -14.40 -8.14 14.39
N ALA A 50 -13.59 -7.83 15.41
CA ALA A 50 -12.46 -6.91 15.23
C ALA A 50 -11.43 -7.46 14.24
N SER A 51 -11.19 -8.78 14.22
CA SER A 51 -10.30 -9.45 13.27
C SER A 51 -10.84 -9.34 11.85
N GLU A 52 -12.11 -9.68 11.62
CA GLU A 52 -12.74 -9.58 10.30
C GLU A 52 -12.66 -8.16 9.72
N LEU A 53 -12.93 -7.15 10.56
CA LEU A 53 -12.86 -5.75 10.18
C LEU A 53 -11.43 -5.31 9.86
N MET A 54 -10.44 -5.79 10.60
CA MET A 54 -9.03 -5.54 10.32
C MET A 54 -8.57 -6.16 9.01
N ASP A 55 -8.98 -7.41 8.71
CA ASP A 55 -8.65 -8.07 7.45
C ASP A 55 -9.24 -7.32 6.25
N ALA A 56 -10.50 -6.88 6.35
CA ALA A 56 -11.13 -6.05 5.35
C ALA A 56 -10.39 -4.71 5.14
N HIS A 57 -10.05 -4.02 6.23
CA HIS A 57 -9.28 -2.77 6.18
C HIS A 57 -7.92 -2.95 5.48
N ILE A 58 -7.20 -4.02 5.80
CA ILE A 58 -5.90 -4.32 5.19
C ILE A 58 -6.04 -4.57 3.69
N ALA A 59 -7.07 -5.31 3.26
CA ALA A 59 -7.33 -5.59 1.85
C ALA A 59 -7.60 -4.31 1.05
N ASP A 60 -8.40 -3.39 1.59
CA ASP A 60 -8.72 -2.11 0.95
C ASP A 60 -7.48 -1.22 0.79
N VAL A 61 -6.67 -1.12 1.85
CA VAL A 61 -5.39 -0.39 1.82
C VAL A 61 -4.45 -1.02 0.78
N GLN A 62 -4.35 -2.35 0.74
CA GLN A 62 -3.50 -3.05 -0.23
C GLN A 62 -3.95 -2.75 -1.67
N GLN A 63 -5.25 -2.81 -1.95
CA GLN A 63 -5.78 -2.51 -3.28
C GLN A 63 -5.46 -1.08 -3.70
N ALA A 64 -5.64 -0.10 -2.81
CA ALA A 64 -5.36 1.30 -3.09
C ALA A 64 -3.88 1.57 -3.35
N VAL A 65 -2.99 1.01 -2.52
CA VAL A 65 -1.54 1.16 -2.70
C VAL A 65 -1.10 0.53 -4.03
N MET A 66 -1.59 -0.67 -4.35
CA MET A 66 -1.27 -1.34 -5.61
C MET A 66 -1.80 -0.57 -6.83
N ALA A 67 -2.99 0.02 -6.75
CA ALA A 67 -3.55 0.85 -7.82
C ALA A 67 -2.68 2.09 -8.05
N HIS A 68 -2.25 2.76 -6.98
CA HIS A 68 -1.38 3.93 -7.05
C HIS A 68 -0.01 3.61 -7.66
N LEU A 69 0.63 2.51 -7.24
CA LEU A 69 1.92 2.08 -7.79
C LEU A 69 1.84 1.74 -9.29
N LYS A 70 0.74 1.11 -9.73
CA LYS A 70 0.48 0.86 -11.15
C LYS A 70 0.35 2.14 -11.97
N GLN A 71 -0.24 3.19 -11.40
CA GLN A 71 -0.38 4.50 -12.05
C GLN A 71 0.96 5.28 -12.10
N GLN A 72 1.84 5.06 -11.12
CA GLN A 72 3.17 5.66 -11.04
C GLN A 72 4.27 4.87 -11.77
N THR A 73 3.92 3.94 -12.66
CA THR A 73 4.89 3.29 -13.55
C THR A 73 4.94 4.04 -14.89
N PRO A 74 5.78 5.08 -15.08
CA PRO A 74 6.05 5.63 -16.40
C PRO A 74 7.15 4.81 -17.10
N ALA A 75 6.81 4.27 -18.28
CA ALA A 75 7.55 4.26 -19.55
C ALA A 75 9.11 4.16 -19.62
N ASN A 76 9.83 3.78 -18.56
CA ASN A 76 11.30 3.68 -18.64
C ASN A 76 11.77 2.36 -19.28
N ASP A 77 10.87 1.39 -19.48
CA ASP A 77 11.15 0.14 -20.19
C ASP A 77 11.02 0.28 -21.73
N LEU A 78 10.43 1.38 -22.23
CA LEU A 78 10.25 1.59 -23.68
C LEU A 78 11.46 2.27 -24.36
N THR A 79 12.43 2.76 -23.59
CA THR A 79 13.61 3.50 -24.10
C THR A 79 14.86 2.64 -24.30
N GLN A 80 14.86 1.33 -23.99
CA GLN A 80 16.00 0.43 -24.25
C GLN A 80 15.88 -0.46 -25.50
N ALA A 81 14.80 -0.36 -26.28
CA ALA A 81 14.62 -1.18 -27.50
C ALA A 81 15.12 -0.51 -28.79
N GLY A 82 16.06 0.44 -28.72
CA GLY A 82 16.49 1.23 -29.87
C GLY A 82 17.93 1.73 -29.80
N GLY A 83 18.91 0.82 -29.64
CA GLY A 83 20.32 1.18 -29.80
C GLY A 83 20.66 1.49 -31.27
N PRO A 84 21.30 2.62 -31.61
CA PRO A 84 21.57 2.98 -33.00
C PRO A 84 22.64 2.06 -33.60
N ALA A 85 22.33 1.52 -34.77
CA ALA A 85 23.25 0.77 -35.62
C ALA A 85 24.52 1.58 -35.88
N ARG A 86 25.67 1.10 -35.37
CA ARG A 86 26.99 1.62 -35.71
C ARG A 86 27.22 1.44 -37.22
N ARG A 87 27.05 2.52 -37.98
CA ARG A 87 27.51 2.60 -39.37
C ARG A 87 29.04 2.51 -39.39
N ARG A 88 29.56 1.39 -39.88
CA ARG A 88 30.95 1.30 -40.37
C ARG A 88 31.05 2.19 -41.60
N ARG A 89 31.97 3.16 -41.58
CA ARG A 89 32.39 3.90 -42.78
C ARG A 89 33.71 3.33 -43.29
N PRO A 90 33.97 3.46 -44.61
CA PRO A 90 34.95 2.66 -45.36
C PRO A 90 36.40 3.03 -45.07
#